data_AF-A0A927FXC3-F1
#
_entry.id   AF-A0A927FXC3-F1
#
_cell.length_a   1.000
_cell.length_b   1.000
_cell.length_c   1.000
_cell.angle_alpha   90.00
_cell.angle_beta   90.00
_cell.angle_gamma   90.00
#
_symmetry.space_group_name_H-M   'P 1'
#
loop_
_entity.id
_entity.type
_entity.pdbx_description
1 polymer ?
#
loop_
_entity_poly.entity_id
_entity_poly.type
_entity_poly.pdbx_seq_one_letter_code
_entity_poly.pdbx_strand_id
1 'polypeptide(L)'
;MRLTGLLPIIAGAMLMSNLPALAAQPSAAQKEAFYAVCMGIAQDATLCGCKADAAMTLIDERFMDLVIGSMKGTKSPPAADYDAYNTYVAKSNQICKPNY
;
A
#
# COMPACT_ATOMS: atom_id res chain seq x y z
N MET A 1 -20.77 -40.18 51.32
CA MET A 1 -19.76 -39.66 50.37
C MET A 1 -20.51 -38.95 49.24
N ARG A 2 -20.53 -37.61 49.29
CA ARG A 2 -20.94 -36.69 48.20
C ARG A 2 -19.72 -36.59 47.22
N LEU A 3 -19.77 -36.27 45.93
CA LEU A 3 -20.71 -35.51 45.09
C LEU A 3 -20.28 -35.67 43.61
N THR A 4 -21.24 -35.52 42.68
CA THR A 4 -21.13 -34.85 41.34
C THR A 4 -20.12 -35.31 40.26
N GLY A 5 -20.65 -36.04 39.27
CA GLY A 5 -21.06 -35.48 37.97
C GLY A 5 -20.07 -34.60 37.20
N LEU A 6 -19.49 -35.18 36.14
CA LEU A 6 -18.72 -34.51 35.09
C LEU A 6 -19.55 -33.48 34.32
N LEU A 7 -19.14 -32.21 34.39
CA LEU A 7 -19.58 -31.14 33.48
C LEU A 7 -18.64 -31.12 32.26
N PRO A 8 -19.09 -31.33 31.02
CA PRO A 8 -18.29 -31.03 29.86
C PRO A 8 -18.37 -29.51 29.61
N ILE A 9 -17.27 -28.82 29.85
CA ILE A 9 -17.07 -27.44 29.41
C ILE A 9 -17.01 -27.49 27.88
N ILE A 10 -18.12 -27.15 27.22
CA ILE A 10 -18.13 -26.81 25.80
C ILE A 10 -17.45 -25.45 25.69
N ALA A 11 -16.12 -25.49 25.59
CA ALA A 11 -15.32 -24.35 25.18
C ALA A 11 -15.61 -24.11 23.70
N GLY A 12 -16.61 -23.26 23.42
CA GLY A 12 -16.84 -22.71 22.10
C GLY A 12 -15.61 -21.93 21.66
N ALA A 13 -14.79 -22.56 20.83
CA ALA A 13 -13.64 -21.95 20.20
C ALA A 13 -14.10 -20.78 19.33
N MET A 14 -13.95 -19.55 19.84
CA MET A 14 -13.82 -18.37 18.98
C MET A 14 -12.52 -18.53 18.21
N LEU A 15 -12.62 -19.16 17.04
CA LEU A 15 -11.61 -19.09 15.99
C LEU A 15 -11.57 -17.64 15.49
N MET A 16 -10.85 -16.77 16.22
CA MET A 16 -10.39 -15.50 15.69
C MET A 16 -9.49 -15.82 14.52
N SER A 17 -10.09 -15.77 13.34
CA SER A 17 -9.44 -16.01 12.06
C SER A 17 -8.46 -14.87 11.85
N ASN A 18 -7.21 -15.09 12.26
CA ASN A 18 -6.09 -14.18 12.07
C ASN A 18 -5.63 -14.25 10.61
N LEU A 19 -6.56 -14.05 9.67
CA LEU A 19 -6.26 -13.99 8.25
C LEU A 19 -5.36 -12.77 8.04
N PRO A 20 -4.17 -12.94 7.42
CA PRO A 20 -3.36 -11.79 7.07
C PRO A 20 -4.21 -10.90 6.17
N ALA A 21 -4.38 -9.63 6.57
CA ALA A 21 -5.00 -8.64 5.72
C ALA A 21 -4.20 -8.58 4.42
N LEU A 22 -4.79 -9.08 3.32
CA LEU A 22 -4.21 -8.88 2.00
C LEU A 22 -4.14 -7.38 1.77
N ALA A 23 -2.94 -6.87 1.51
CA ALA A 23 -2.74 -5.46 1.24
C ALA A 23 -3.62 -5.05 0.05
N ALA A 24 -4.54 -4.10 0.29
CA ALA A 24 -5.50 -3.70 -0.72
C ALA A 24 -4.83 -2.89 -1.82
N GLN A 25 -5.34 -3.03 -3.04
CA GLN A 25 -4.91 -2.20 -4.16
C GLN A 25 -5.23 -0.72 -3.87
N PRO A 26 -4.42 0.25 -4.34
CA PRO A 26 -4.72 1.65 -4.17
C PRO A 26 -6.11 2.02 -4.72
N SER A 27 -6.75 2.98 -4.06
CA SER A 27 -8.06 3.48 -4.48
C SER A 27 -7.96 4.46 -5.66
N ALA A 28 -9.08 4.67 -6.36
CA ALA A 28 -9.18 5.69 -7.40
C ALA A 28 -8.84 7.10 -6.87
N ALA A 29 -9.27 7.42 -5.65
CA ALA A 29 -8.95 8.70 -5.01
C ALA A 29 -7.44 8.88 -4.78
N GLN A 30 -6.73 7.80 -4.41
CA GLN A 30 -5.28 7.86 -4.27
C GLN A 30 -4.57 8.00 -5.63
N LYS A 31 -5.08 7.36 -6.68
CA LYS A 31 -4.59 7.57 -8.05
C LYS A 31 -4.70 9.03 -8.49
N GLU A 32 -5.86 9.64 -8.26
CA GLU A 32 -6.10 11.05 -8.58
C GLU A 32 -5.19 11.98 -7.76
N ALA A 33 -5.03 11.69 -6.46
CA ALA A 33 -4.13 12.44 -5.59
C ALA A 33 -2.66 12.33 -6.04
N PHE A 34 -2.21 11.13 -6.43
CA PHE A 34 -0.89 10.92 -7.01
C PHE A 34 -0.72 11.76 -8.27
N TYR A 35 -1.67 11.65 -9.21
CA TYR A 35 -1.64 12.38 -10.47
C TYR A 35 -1.54 13.89 -10.24
N ALA A 36 -2.39 14.44 -9.36
CA ALA A 36 -2.40 15.86 -9.04
C ALA A 36 -1.07 16.35 -8.46
N VAL A 37 -0.46 15.59 -7.54
CA VAL A 37 0.84 15.95 -6.97
C VAL A 37 1.94 15.87 -8.03
N CYS A 38 1.94 14.82 -8.85
CA CYS A 38 2.90 14.69 -9.95
C CYS A 38 2.81 15.87 -10.92
N MET A 39 1.60 16.29 -11.29
CA MET A 39 1.39 17.44 -12.17
C MET A 39 1.93 18.74 -11.57
N GLY A 40 1.86 18.90 -10.25
CA GLY A 40 2.46 20.05 -9.55
C GLY A 40 3.99 20.06 -9.53
N ILE A 41 4.64 18.94 -9.86
CA ILE A 41 6.11 18.79 -9.85
C ILE A 41 6.66 18.76 -11.28
N ALA A 42 6.12 17.88 -12.12
CA ALA A 42 6.66 17.57 -13.44
C ALA A 42 5.97 18.32 -14.58
N GLN A 43 4.72 18.77 -14.37
CA GLN A 43 3.89 19.43 -15.39
C GLN A 43 3.76 18.66 -16.71
N ASP A 44 3.85 17.33 -16.66
CA ASP A 44 3.79 16.43 -17.81
C ASP A 44 2.65 15.43 -17.63
N ALA A 45 1.56 15.65 -18.37
CA ALA A 45 0.35 14.84 -18.28
C ALA A 45 0.58 13.39 -18.73
N THR A 46 1.45 13.16 -19.72
CA THR A 46 1.73 11.80 -20.22
C THR A 46 2.52 11.01 -19.18
N LEU A 47 3.58 11.63 -18.64
CA LEU A 47 4.40 11.03 -17.59
C LEU A 47 3.58 10.79 -16.31
N CYS A 48 2.83 11.79 -15.86
CA CYS A 48 2.06 11.69 -14.63
C CYS A 48 0.88 10.73 -14.74
N GLY A 49 0.22 10.66 -15.89
CA GLY A 49 -0.80 9.67 -16.18
C GLY A 49 -0.23 8.24 -16.10
N CYS A 50 0.87 8.00 -16.82
CA CYS A 50 1.52 6.69 -16.80
C CYS A 50 1.97 6.29 -15.38
N LYS A 51 2.57 7.19 -14.62
CA LYS A 51 3.04 6.88 -13.26
C LYS A 51 1.89 6.61 -12.28
N ALA A 52 0.77 7.33 -12.42
CA ALA A 52 -0.42 7.06 -11.62
C ALA A 52 -1.00 5.66 -11.94
N ASP A 53 -1.07 5.29 -13.22
CA ASP A 53 -1.49 3.95 -13.65
C ASP A 53 -0.54 2.86 -13.17
N ALA A 54 0.77 3.05 -13.33
CA ALA A 54 1.77 2.09 -12.88
C ALA A 54 1.69 1.88 -11.36
N ALA A 55 1.55 2.95 -10.57
CA ALA A 55 1.43 2.87 -9.12
C ALA A 55 0.22 2.03 -8.66
N MET A 56 -0.92 2.06 -9.39
CA MET A 56 -2.07 1.20 -9.09
C MET A 56 -1.76 -0.30 -9.17
N THR A 57 -0.70 -0.69 -9.87
CA THR A 57 -0.33 -2.10 -10.11
C THR A 57 0.92 -2.53 -9.33
N LEU A 58 1.79 -1.58 -8.99
CA LEU A 58 3.09 -1.87 -8.41
C LEU A 58 3.10 -1.85 -6.88
N ILE A 59 2.14 -1.16 -6.27
CA ILE A 59 2.13 -0.90 -4.82
C ILE A 59 0.72 -1.01 -4.25
N ASP A 60 0.61 -1.20 -2.95
CA ASP A 60 -0.66 -1.24 -2.20
C ASP A 60 -1.10 0.16 -1.74
N GLU A 61 -2.31 0.27 -1.18
CA GLU A 61 -2.89 1.53 -0.70
C GLU A 61 -2.04 2.20 0.38
N ARG A 62 -1.42 1.44 1.30
CA ARG A 62 -0.57 1.98 2.37
C ARG A 62 0.67 2.63 1.76
N PHE A 63 1.27 1.96 0.80
CA PHE A 63 2.49 2.40 0.15
C PHE A 63 2.22 3.56 -0.82
N MET A 64 1.04 3.62 -1.45
CA MET A 64 0.61 4.76 -2.23
C MET A 64 0.54 6.04 -1.37
N ASP A 65 0.01 5.96 -0.16
CA ASP A 65 0.00 7.10 0.79
C ASP A 65 1.39 7.54 1.24
N LEU A 66 2.33 6.59 1.33
CA LEU A 66 3.73 6.89 1.60
C LEU A 66 4.34 7.66 0.42
N VAL A 67 4.16 7.16 -0.80
CA VAL A 67 4.69 7.78 -2.02
C VAL A 67 4.13 9.19 -2.23
N ILE A 68 2.82 9.38 -2.11
CA ILE A 68 2.17 10.70 -2.20
C ILE A 68 2.73 11.65 -1.14
N GLY A 69 2.90 11.18 0.10
CA GLY A 69 3.48 11.97 1.19
C GLY A 69 4.93 12.38 0.90
N SER A 70 5.73 11.48 0.33
CA SER A 70 7.11 11.77 -0.09
C SER A 70 7.18 12.75 -1.24
N MET A 71 6.31 12.64 -2.24
CA MET A 71 6.22 13.61 -3.33
C MET A 71 5.85 15.01 -2.83
N LYS A 72 5.01 15.11 -1.80
CA LYS A 72 4.66 16.37 -1.13
C LYS A 72 5.76 16.89 -0.18
N GLY A 73 6.82 16.11 0.06
CA GLY A 73 7.86 16.42 1.04
C GLY A 73 7.39 16.31 2.51
N THR A 74 6.24 15.69 2.79
CA THR A 74 5.67 15.60 4.14
C THR A 74 5.94 14.26 4.83
N LYS A 75 6.42 13.26 4.09
CA LYS A 75 6.80 11.94 4.62
C LYS A 75 8.11 11.48 4.00
N SER A 76 8.98 10.88 4.80
CA SER A 76 10.10 10.09 4.28
C SER A 76 9.79 8.60 4.46
N PRO A 77 10.20 7.71 3.54
CA PRO A 77 10.07 6.27 3.74
C PRO A 77 10.76 5.83 5.03
N PRO A 78 10.10 5.04 5.89
CA PRO A 78 10.75 4.40 7.02
C PRO A 78 11.93 3.54 6.55
N ALA A 79 12.92 3.30 7.42
CA ALA A 79 14.11 2.51 7.07
C ALA A 79 13.77 1.14 6.48
N ALA A 80 12.74 0.48 7.01
CA ALA A 80 12.27 -0.82 6.53
C ALA A 80 11.60 -0.78 5.15
N ASP A 81 11.17 0.39 4.68
CA ASP A 81 10.47 0.56 3.40
C ASP A 81 11.39 1.15 2.30
N TYR A 82 12.66 1.50 2.59
CA TYR A 82 13.55 2.15 1.61
C TYR A 82 13.79 1.30 0.35
N ASP A 83 14.07 0.01 0.51
CA ASP A 83 14.33 -0.87 -0.63
C ASP A 83 13.08 -1.04 -1.49
N ALA A 84 11.92 -1.20 -0.86
CA ALA A 84 10.63 -1.26 -1.55
C ALA A 84 10.33 0.05 -2.30
N TYR A 85 10.64 1.19 -1.68
CA TYR A 85 10.44 2.51 -2.27
C TYR A 85 11.31 2.72 -3.50
N ASN A 86 12.61 2.43 -3.37
CA ASN A 86 13.56 2.55 -4.46
C ASN A 86 13.24 1.57 -5.60
N THR A 87 12.79 0.36 -5.27
CA THR A 87 12.31 -0.62 -6.26
C THR A 87 11.08 -0.10 -7.01
N TYR A 88 10.11 0.49 -6.31
CA TYR A 88 8.96 1.15 -6.94
C TYR A 88 9.40 2.28 -7.87
N VAL A 89 10.29 3.18 -7.41
CA VAL A 89 10.80 4.29 -8.22
C VAL A 89 11.46 3.77 -9.49
N ALA A 90 12.36 2.79 -9.37
CA ALA A 90 13.05 2.20 -10.51
C ALA A 90 12.08 1.56 -11.51
N LYS A 91 11.14 0.72 -11.05
CA LYS A 91 10.14 0.07 -11.91
C LYS A 91 9.21 1.09 -12.59
N SER A 92 8.74 2.09 -11.85
CA SER A 92 7.88 3.14 -12.42
C SER A 92 8.63 4.02 -13.44
N ASN A 93 9.95 4.16 -13.32
CA ASN A 93 10.78 4.84 -14.32
C ASN A 93 10.99 3.94 -15.55
N GLN A 94 11.31 2.66 -15.37
CA GLN A 94 11.44 1.72 -16.49
C GLN A 94 10.17 1.67 -17.36
N ILE A 95 8.98 1.72 -16.74
CA ILE A 95 7.70 1.71 -17.46
C ILE A 95 7.43 3.06 -18.14
N CYS A 96 7.51 4.16 -17.39
CA CYS A 96 6.96 5.45 -17.84
C CYS A 96 8.01 6.42 -18.37
N LYS A 97 9.29 6.11 -18.18
CA LYS A 97 10.42 6.93 -18.59
C LYS A 97 11.66 6.03 -18.84
N PRO A 98 11.59 5.08 -19.79
CA PRO A 98 12.60 4.03 -19.98
C PRO A 98 14.02 4.51 -20.28
N ASN A 99 14.21 5.79 -20.57
CA ASN A 99 15.51 6.42 -20.87
C ASN A 99 15.98 7.38 -19.76
N TYR A 100 15.44 7.25 -18.55
CA TYR A 100 15.80 8.08 -17.40
C TYR A 100 16.86 7.44 -16.52
#